data_AF-A0A5N8XKA1-F1
#
_entry.id   AF-A0A5N8XKA1-F1
#
_cell.length_a   1.000
_cell.length_b   1.000
_cell.length_c   1.000
_cell.angle_alpha   90.00
_cell.angle_beta   90.00
_cell.angle_gamma   90.00
#
_symmetry.space_group_name_H-M   'P 1'
#
loop_
_entity.id
_entity.type
_entity.pdbx_description
1 polymer ?
#
loop_
_entity_poly.entity_id
_entity_poly.type
_entity_poly.pdbx_seq_one_letter_code
_entity_poly.pdbx_strand_id
1 'polypeptide(L)'
;MSNSSLSSLPSTDRPDVAARLRDALIGAAFTADGLLDLLGAPAYAALARGETVPALRATRGDTPLEALVRLFLLQQPVAHARVADVLPVDACLESGWLVRAGVGAGDGGGDAGDT
;
A
#
# COMPACT_ATOMS: atom_id res chain seq x y z
N MET A 1 -10.64 21.23 20.37
CA MET A 1 -10.77 21.54 18.92
C MET A 1 -9.79 20.66 18.17
N SER A 2 -10.25 19.55 17.60
CA SER A 2 -9.40 18.66 16.81
C SER A 2 -9.02 19.37 15.51
N ASN A 3 -7.76 19.79 15.40
CA ASN A 3 -7.17 20.18 14.12
C ASN A 3 -7.03 18.89 13.31
N SER A 4 -8.07 18.53 12.54
CA SER A 4 -7.91 17.62 11.41
C SER A 4 -7.02 18.33 10.40
N SER A 5 -5.70 18.23 10.60
CA SER A 5 -4.71 18.57 9.60
C SER A 5 -5.10 17.81 8.34
N LEU A 6 -5.59 18.54 7.33
CA LEU A 6 -5.84 17.98 6.01
C LEU A 6 -4.53 17.32 5.59
N SER A 7 -4.49 15.99 5.65
CA SER A 7 -3.34 15.20 5.19
C SER A 7 -2.99 15.74 3.83
N SER A 8 -1.78 16.31 3.69
CA SER A 8 -1.36 16.95 2.45
C SER A 8 -1.63 15.97 1.33
N LEU A 9 -2.56 16.30 0.44
CA LEU A 9 -2.89 15.44 -0.68
C LEU A 9 -1.63 15.30 -1.56
N PRO A 10 -1.44 14.14 -2.19
CA PRO A 10 -0.32 13.95 -3.10
C PRO A 10 -0.34 15.04 -4.17
N SER A 11 0.84 15.56 -4.49
CA SER A 11 0.98 16.61 -5.50
C SER A 11 0.68 16.05 -6.89
N THR A 12 -0.34 16.60 -7.55
CA THR A 12 -0.73 16.21 -8.92
C THR A 12 0.00 17.00 -10.01
N ASP A 13 0.90 17.92 -9.63
CA ASP A 13 1.63 18.80 -10.56
C ASP A 13 2.84 18.12 -11.22
N ARG A 14 2.99 16.80 -10.99
CA ARG A 14 4.09 15.97 -11.49
C ARG A 14 3.57 14.83 -12.39
N PRO A 15 3.10 15.15 -13.61
CA PRO A 15 2.53 14.14 -14.52
C PRO A 15 3.56 13.09 -14.97
N ASP A 16 4.85 13.43 -14.94
CA ASP A 16 5.98 12.52 -15.17
C ASP A 16 6.03 11.39 -14.13
N VAL A 17 5.80 11.70 -12.86
CA VAL A 17 5.78 10.71 -11.77
C VAL A 17 4.57 9.80 -11.90
N ALA A 18 3.40 10.36 -12.20
CA ALA A 18 2.18 9.59 -12.43
C ALA A 18 2.31 8.63 -13.63
N ALA A 19 2.94 9.08 -14.73
CA ALA A 19 3.21 8.24 -15.89
C ALA A 19 4.14 7.07 -15.55
N ARG A 20 5.25 7.34 -14.85
CA ARG A 20 6.19 6.30 -14.41
C ARG A 20 5.58 5.30 -13.43
N LEU A 21 4.73 5.79 -12.51
CA LEU A 21 3.99 4.93 -11.60
C LEU A 21 3.02 4.03 -12.37
N ARG A 22 2.28 4.58 -13.35
CA ARG A 22 1.40 3.79 -14.21
C ARG A 22 2.19 2.68 -14.95
N ASP A 23 3.31 3.04 -15.56
CA ASP A 23 4.13 2.07 -16.30
C ASP A 23 4.65 0.96 -15.38
N ALA A 24 5.05 1.31 -14.15
CA ALA A 24 5.46 0.34 -13.13
C ALA A 24 4.32 -0.61 -12.71
N LEU A 25 3.11 -0.09 -12.48
CA LEU A 25 1.95 -0.91 -12.13
C LEU A 25 1.59 -1.89 -13.26
N ILE A 26 1.62 -1.43 -14.51
CA ILE A 26 1.36 -2.27 -15.68
C ILE A 26 2.47 -3.32 -15.82
N GLY A 27 3.74 -2.93 -15.68
CA GLY A 27 4.89 -3.84 -15.75
C GLY A 27 4.88 -4.94 -14.69
N ALA A 28 4.28 -4.67 -13.52
CA ALA A 28 4.08 -5.64 -12.45
C ALA A 28 2.78 -6.46 -12.57
N ALA A 29 2.04 -6.33 -13.69
CA ALA A 29 0.72 -6.94 -13.90
C ALA A 29 -0.31 -6.58 -12.81
N PHE A 30 -0.24 -5.37 -12.25
CA PHE A 30 -1.24 -4.84 -11.32
C PHE A 30 -2.50 -4.40 -12.08
N THR A 31 -3.23 -5.38 -12.61
CA THR A 31 -4.45 -5.24 -13.40
C THR A 31 -5.55 -6.14 -12.83
N ALA A 32 -6.81 -5.94 -13.22
CA ALA A 32 -7.91 -6.80 -12.76
C ALA A 32 -7.64 -8.29 -13.07
N ASP A 33 -7.12 -8.58 -14.26
CA ASP A 33 -6.77 -9.94 -14.68
C ASP A 33 -5.60 -10.49 -13.87
N GLY A 34 -4.52 -9.72 -13.69
CA GLY A 34 -3.38 -10.16 -12.89
C GLY A 34 -3.74 -10.39 -11.42
N LEU A 35 -4.63 -9.56 -10.85
CA LEU A 35 -5.19 -9.75 -9.51
C LEU A 35 -6.04 -11.02 -9.43
N LEU A 36 -6.87 -11.30 -10.44
CA LEU A 36 -7.69 -12.50 -10.49
C LEU A 36 -6.83 -13.77 -10.59
N ASP A 37 -5.79 -13.74 -11.41
CA ASP A 37 -4.85 -14.85 -11.58
C ASP A 37 -4.05 -15.12 -10.30
N LEU A 38 -3.59 -14.06 -9.62
CA LEU A 38 -2.85 -14.17 -8.36
C LEU A 38 -3.73 -14.63 -7.19
N LEU A 39 -4.88 -13.99 -6.98
CA LEU A 39 -5.73 -14.24 -5.82
C LEU A 39 -6.60 -15.48 -6.01
N GLY A 40 -6.95 -15.79 -7.26
CA GLY A 40 -8.02 -16.69 -7.62
C GLY A 40 -9.41 -16.07 -7.43
N ALA A 41 -10.39 -16.60 -8.15
CA ALA A 41 -11.79 -16.16 -8.12
C ALA A 41 -12.39 -15.97 -6.70
N PRO A 42 -12.24 -16.92 -5.75
CA PRO A 42 -12.89 -16.76 -4.44
C PRO A 42 -12.28 -15.63 -3.60
N ALA A 43 -10.96 -15.46 -3.60
CA ALA A 43 -10.32 -14.40 -2.83
C ALA A 43 -10.52 -13.03 -3.49
N TYR A 44 -10.51 -12.97 -4.83
CA TYR A 44 -10.85 -11.75 -5.58
C TYR A 44 -12.29 -11.29 -5.27
N ALA A 45 -13.26 -12.20 -5.30
CA ALA A 45 -14.66 -11.89 -4.98
C ALA A 45 -14.86 -11.50 -3.51
N ALA A 46 -14.09 -12.07 -2.58
CA ALA A 46 -14.09 -11.66 -1.19
C ALA A 46 -13.54 -10.25 -1.00
N LEU A 47 -12.41 -9.94 -1.65
CA LEU A 47 -11.80 -8.61 -1.60
C LEU A 47 -12.73 -7.54 -2.17
N ALA A 48 -13.44 -7.83 -3.27
CA ALA A 48 -14.45 -6.94 -3.84
C ALA A 48 -15.61 -6.62 -2.87
N ARG A 49 -15.84 -7.47 -1.87
CA ARG A 49 -16.83 -7.25 -0.79
C ARG A 49 -16.21 -6.65 0.48
N GLY A 50 -14.92 -6.28 0.45
CA GLY A 50 -14.20 -5.74 1.60
C GLY A 50 -13.61 -6.80 2.55
N GLU A 51 -13.68 -8.08 2.21
CA GLU A 51 -13.08 -9.16 3.01
C GLU A 51 -11.59 -9.32 2.65
N THR A 52 -10.70 -8.78 3.48
CA THR A 52 -9.26 -8.74 3.21
C THR A 52 -8.50 -10.01 3.60
N VAL A 53 -9.06 -10.85 4.49
CA VAL A 53 -8.38 -12.07 5.00
C VAL A 53 -8.01 -13.07 3.89
N PRO A 54 -8.87 -13.39 2.92
CA PRO A 54 -8.50 -14.27 1.81
C PRO A 54 -7.35 -13.69 0.96
N ALA A 55 -7.39 -12.39 0.68
CA ALA A 55 -6.32 -11.72 -0.07
C ALA A 55 -5.00 -11.68 0.70
N LEU A 56 -5.03 -11.47 2.03
CA LEU A 56 -3.84 -11.54 2.89
C LEU A 56 -3.20 -12.94 2.91
N ARG A 57 -4.03 -13.99 2.79
CA ARG A 57 -3.55 -15.38 2.72
C ARG A 57 -2.95 -15.71 1.35
N ALA A 58 -3.55 -15.22 0.28
CA ALA A 58 -3.06 -15.42 -1.09
C ALA A 58 -1.75 -14.67 -1.36
N THR A 59 -1.50 -13.54 -0.71
CA THR A 59 -0.34 -12.66 -0.96
C THR A 59 0.82 -12.87 0.01
N ARG A 60 1.15 -14.12 0.34
CA ARG A 60 2.23 -14.47 1.29
C ARG A 60 3.59 -14.67 0.64
N GLY A 61 3.66 -14.64 -0.68
CA GLY A 61 4.90 -14.75 -1.42
C GLY A 61 5.67 -13.43 -1.49
N ASP A 62 6.64 -13.45 -2.41
CA ASP A 62 7.64 -12.41 -2.56
C ASP A 62 7.59 -11.75 -3.93
N THR A 63 6.49 -11.91 -4.66
CA THR A 63 6.35 -11.33 -6.00
C THR A 63 6.07 -9.82 -5.95
N PRO A 64 6.49 -9.06 -6.97
CA PRO A 64 6.11 -7.66 -7.15
C PRO A 64 4.61 -7.40 -7.02
N LEU A 65 3.80 -8.24 -7.67
CA LEU A 65 2.35 -8.10 -7.68
C LEU A 65 1.76 -8.24 -6.27
N GLU A 66 2.18 -9.26 -5.51
CA GLU A 66 1.75 -9.44 -4.11
C GLU A 66 2.11 -8.24 -3.24
N ALA A 67 3.30 -7.66 -3.42
CA ALA A 67 3.72 -6.47 -2.68
C ALA A 67 2.78 -5.28 -2.98
N LEU A 68 2.40 -5.09 -4.25
CA LEU A 68 1.47 -4.02 -4.66
C LEU A 68 0.05 -4.25 -4.14
N VAL A 69 -0.45 -5.49 -4.15
CA VAL A 69 -1.75 -5.83 -3.54
C VAL A 69 -1.75 -5.49 -2.06
N ARG A 70 -0.70 -5.87 -1.34
CA ARG A 70 -0.58 -5.58 0.10
C ARG A 70 -0.52 -4.08 0.37
N LEU A 71 0.26 -3.33 -0.42
CA LEU A 71 0.43 -1.89 -0.25
C LEU A 71 -0.85 -1.11 -0.56
N PHE A 72 -1.48 -1.36 -1.70
CA PHE A 72 -2.59 -0.53 -2.19
C PHE A 72 -3.97 -1.05 -1.79
N LEU A 73 -4.22 -2.36 -1.87
CA LEU A 73 -5.55 -2.92 -1.61
C LEU A 73 -5.75 -3.33 -0.16
N LEU A 74 -4.68 -3.80 0.50
CA LEU A 74 -4.75 -4.25 1.90
C LEU A 74 -4.20 -3.20 2.89
N GLN A 75 -3.68 -2.09 2.37
CA GLN A 75 -3.11 -0.97 3.14
C GLN A 75 -2.08 -1.44 4.19
N GLN A 76 -1.30 -2.46 3.84
CA GLN A 76 -0.27 -3.03 4.71
C GLN A 76 1.10 -2.43 4.38
N PRO A 77 1.93 -2.16 5.40
CA PRO A 77 3.33 -1.79 5.16
C PRO A 77 4.08 -2.95 4.49
N VAL A 78 4.92 -2.60 3.53
CA VAL A 78 5.80 -3.53 2.81
C VAL A 78 7.24 -3.04 2.90
N ALA A 79 8.18 -3.98 2.89
CA ALA A 79 9.60 -3.68 2.97
C ALA A 79 10.02 -2.80 1.79
N HIS A 80 10.74 -1.71 2.10
CA HIS A 80 11.17 -0.73 1.09
C HIS A 80 11.87 -1.36 -0.11
N ALA A 81 12.79 -2.31 0.14
CA ALA A 81 13.54 -2.98 -0.93
C ALA A 81 12.61 -3.63 -1.97
N ARG A 82 11.55 -4.32 -1.53
CA ARG A 82 10.60 -4.98 -2.44
C ARG A 82 9.83 -4.00 -3.32
N VAL A 83 9.54 -2.81 -2.78
CA VAL A 83 8.79 -1.79 -3.52
C VAL A 83 9.73 -0.98 -4.41
N ALA A 84 10.97 -0.75 -4.00
CA ALA A 84 11.97 0.00 -4.75
C ALA A 84 12.39 -0.70 -6.05
N ASP A 85 12.33 -2.03 -6.09
CA ASP A 85 12.60 -2.80 -7.30
C ASP A 85 11.49 -2.68 -8.37
N VAL A 86 10.33 -2.16 -7.99
CA VAL A 86 9.11 -2.17 -8.83
C VAL A 86 8.59 -0.76 -9.11
N LEU A 87 8.56 0.10 -8.09
CA LEU A 87 8.01 1.45 -8.16
C LEU A 87 9.10 2.52 -8.09
N PRO A 88 8.87 3.72 -8.64
CA PRO A 88 9.73 4.89 -8.42
C PRO A 88 9.53 5.45 -6.99
N VAL A 89 9.93 4.69 -5.97
CA VAL A 89 9.59 4.95 -4.55
C VAL A 89 10.01 6.34 -4.08
N ASP A 90 11.20 6.80 -4.40
CA ASP A 90 11.68 8.12 -3.95
C ASP A 90 10.80 9.25 -4.51
N ALA A 91 10.50 9.22 -5.81
CA ALA A 91 9.60 10.19 -6.43
C ALA A 91 8.19 10.13 -5.83
N CYS A 92 7.67 8.93 -5.55
CA CYS A 92 6.36 8.75 -4.91
C CYS A 92 6.33 9.24 -3.46
N LEU A 93 7.43 9.12 -2.71
CA LEU A 93 7.56 9.67 -1.36
C LEU A 93 7.61 11.20 -1.40
N GLU A 94 8.45 11.78 -2.27
CA GLU A 94 8.59 13.22 -2.44
C GLU A 94 7.28 13.90 -2.87
N SER A 95 6.48 13.22 -3.69
CA SER A 95 5.17 13.73 -4.15
C SER A 95 4.01 13.33 -3.24
N GLY A 96 4.25 12.61 -2.14
CA GLY A 96 3.26 12.29 -1.12
C GLY A 96 2.30 11.15 -1.48
N TRP A 97 2.58 10.37 -2.52
CA TRP A 97 1.79 9.18 -2.88
C TRP A 97 2.07 7.99 -1.97
N LEU A 98 3.29 7.92 -1.45
CA LEU A 98 3.71 6.94 -0.46
C LEU A 98 4.17 7.66 0.80
N VAL A 99 4.04 6.97 1.93
CA VAL A 99 4.61 7.40 3.20
C VAL A 99 5.43 6.27 3.78
N ARG A 100 6.49 6.62 4.51
CA ARG A 100 7.22 5.63 5.31
C ARG A 100 6.32 5.22 6.46
N ALA A 101 5.95 3.94 6.51
CA ALA A 101 5.33 3.40 7.71
C ALA A 101 6.32 3.53 8.87
N GLY A 102 5.93 4.23 9.93
CA GLY A 102 6.75 4.30 11.14
C GLY A 102 6.99 2.89 11.69
N VAL A 103 8.17 2.66 12.27
CA VAL A 103 8.32 1.59 13.26
C VAL A 103 7.30 1.94 14.35
N GLY A 104 6.27 1.12 14.53
CA GLY A 104 5.09 1.47 15.31
C GLY A 104 5.44 2.19 16.61
N ALA A 105 4.89 3.38 16.79
CA ALA A 105 4.71 3.93 18.11
C ALA A 105 3.77 2.96 18.86
N GLY A 106 4.36 1.99 19.56
CA GLY A 106 3.76 1.44 20.75
C GLY A 106 3.80 2.52 21.81
N ASP A 107 2.98 3.57 21.65
CA ASP A 107 2.75 4.52 22.72
C ASP A 107 1.70 3.86 23.63
N GLY A 108 2.24 3.06 24.55
CA GLY A 108 1.47 2.37 25.57
C GLY A 108 0.72 3.40 26.38
N GLY A 109 -0.61 3.36 26.28
CA GLY A 109 -1.49 3.86 27.32
C GLY A 109 -1.16 3.17 28.63
N GLY A 110 -0.40 3.85 29.47
CA GLY A 110 -0.20 3.56 30.88
C GLY A 110 -0.63 4.78 31.67
N ASP A 111 -1.94 5.02 31.70
CA ASP A 111 -2.54 5.72 32.83
C ASP A 111 -2.23 4.89 34.08
N ALA A 112 -1.36 5.41 34.92
CA ALA A 112 -1.20 4.99 36.29
C ALA A 112 -1.13 6.27 37.11
N GLY A 113 -2.31 6.75 37.52
CA GLY A 113 -2.38 7.61 38.68
C GLY A 113 -1.78 6.90 39.89
N ASP A 114 -0.96 7.61 40.65
CA ASP A 114 -0.89 7.43 42.09
C ASP A 114 -0.42 8.73 42.76
N THR A 115 -1.24 9.16 43.72
CA THR A 115 -1.04 10.10 44.84
C THR A 115 -0.71 11.57 44.56
#